data_AF-A0A356R0Z5-F1
#
_entry.id   AF-A0A356R0Z5-F1
#
_cell.length_a   1.000
_cell.length_b   1.000
_cell.length_c   1.000
_cell.angle_alpha   90.00
_cell.angle_beta   90.00
_cell.angle_gamma   90.00
#
_symmetry.space_group_name_H-M   'P 1'
#
loop_
_entity.id
_entity.type
_entity.pdbx_description
1 polymer ?
#
loop_
_entity_poly.entity_id
_entity_poly.type
_entity_poly.pdbx_seq_one_letter_code
_entity_poly.pdbx_strand_id
1 'polypeptide(L)'
;MLGPDRSNFPAEVRGRFDGEGQFLWDNRTHQGQPGFHVITPFVITPGETRILVDRGWIPLFGSRENLPIPKIPAGPRVISGYLYESKPGFTLEARAPEYDSTLRQNLDLSAFASSAPYTVQPYVLRLDMDQRDGFVRVWPVPDQTAVRRHEAYAVQWFGMAAVFIGVVVAMWRRELRARRRPVRNKIHE
;
A
#
# COMPACT_ATOMS: atom_id res chain seq x y z
N MET A 1 17.90 -6.43 -19.25
CA MET A 1 16.91 -7.05 -18.32
C MET A 1 17.16 -6.49 -16.93
N LEU A 2 16.18 -5.82 -16.34
CA LEU A 2 16.26 -5.24 -14.99
C LEU A 2 15.92 -6.33 -13.97
N GLY A 3 16.76 -6.51 -12.95
CA GLY A 3 16.63 -7.60 -11.96
C GLY A 3 15.53 -7.36 -10.89
N PRO A 4 15.07 -8.43 -10.22
CA PRO A 4 13.82 -8.46 -9.44
C PRO A 4 13.82 -7.76 -8.06
N ASP A 5 14.75 -6.81 -7.81
CA ASP A 5 14.85 -6.15 -6.49
C ASP A 5 15.26 -4.67 -6.58
N ARG A 6 15.12 -4.04 -7.75
CA ARG A 6 15.37 -2.60 -7.91
C ARG A 6 14.06 -1.82 -7.86
N SER A 7 13.69 -1.37 -6.66
CA SER A 7 12.72 -0.29 -6.48
C SER A 7 13.46 1.05 -6.32
N ASN A 8 12.83 2.16 -6.73
CA ASN A 8 13.36 3.52 -6.63
C ASN A 8 14.65 3.79 -7.42
N PHE A 9 14.65 3.52 -8.72
CA PHE A 9 15.76 3.96 -9.60
C PHE A 9 15.36 5.22 -10.37
N PRO A 10 16.28 6.18 -10.56
CA PRO A 10 16.00 7.39 -11.30
C PRO A 10 15.71 7.08 -12.76
N ALA A 11 14.77 7.80 -13.34
CA ALA A 11 14.43 7.69 -14.76
C ALA A 11 13.99 9.05 -15.30
N GLU A 12 14.24 9.23 -16.59
CA GLU A 12 13.78 10.37 -17.38
C GLU A 12 13.01 9.85 -18.59
N VAL A 13 11.86 10.44 -18.87
CA VAL A 13 10.97 10.00 -19.94
C VAL A 13 10.48 11.22 -20.73
N ARG A 14 10.54 11.11 -22.06
CA ARG A 14 10.03 12.14 -22.98
C ARG A 14 8.70 11.71 -23.60
N GLY A 15 7.74 12.62 -23.66
CA GLY A 15 6.40 12.27 -24.06
C GLY A 15 5.35 13.34 -23.76
N ARG A 16 4.10 12.92 -23.55
CA ARG A 16 2.99 13.80 -23.14
C ARG A 16 2.06 13.07 -22.18
N PHE A 17 1.40 13.82 -21.29
CA PHE A 17 0.35 13.25 -20.46
C PHE A 17 -0.87 12.87 -21.31
N ASP A 18 -1.46 11.73 -20.98
CA ASP A 18 -2.73 11.26 -21.50
C ASP A 18 -3.81 11.51 -20.45
N GLY A 19 -4.67 12.49 -20.76
CA GLY A 19 -5.73 12.90 -19.84
C GLY A 19 -6.87 11.90 -19.72
N GLU A 20 -7.11 11.09 -20.74
CA GLU A 20 -8.26 10.18 -20.79
C GLU A 20 -8.11 9.02 -19.80
N GLY A 21 -6.88 8.63 -19.48
CA GLY A 21 -6.60 7.59 -18.50
C GLY A 21 -6.24 8.11 -17.11
N GLN A 22 -6.45 9.40 -16.80
CA GLN A 22 -6.15 9.95 -15.48
C GLN A 22 -7.15 9.42 -14.43
N PHE A 23 -6.65 8.95 -13.30
CA PHE A 23 -7.47 8.51 -12.17
C PHE A 23 -6.85 8.90 -10.83
N LEU A 24 -7.66 8.81 -9.78
CA LEU A 24 -7.30 9.07 -8.39
C LEU A 24 -7.06 7.74 -7.67
N TRP A 25 -5.88 7.62 -7.08
CA TRP A 25 -5.53 6.51 -6.20
C TRP A 25 -5.90 6.84 -4.76
N ASP A 26 -6.91 6.13 -4.26
CA ASP A 26 -7.62 6.40 -3.03
C ASP A 26 -6.90 5.90 -1.76
N ASN A 27 -7.45 6.34 -0.63
CA ASN A 27 -7.07 5.97 0.73
C ASN A 27 -5.62 6.34 1.05
N ARG A 28 -5.20 7.52 0.59
CA ARG A 28 -3.87 8.06 0.80
C ARG A 28 -3.94 9.14 1.85
N THR A 29 -3.29 8.94 2.98
CA THR A 29 -3.25 9.93 4.06
C THR A 29 -1.93 10.69 4.00
N HIS A 30 -1.98 12.01 4.01
CA HIS A 30 -0.82 12.88 4.17
C HIS A 30 -1.03 13.79 5.38
N GLN A 31 -0.10 13.77 6.35
CA GLN A 31 -0.18 14.56 7.59
C GLN A 31 -1.51 14.43 8.35
N GLY A 32 -2.08 13.22 8.41
CA GLY A 32 -3.37 12.96 9.07
C GLY A 32 -4.60 13.38 8.26
N GLN A 33 -4.43 13.99 7.09
CA GLN A 33 -5.52 14.34 6.19
C GLN A 33 -5.71 13.25 5.12
N PRO A 34 -6.92 12.70 4.95
CA PRO A 34 -7.25 11.81 3.84
C PRO A 34 -7.20 12.52 2.48
N GLY A 35 -6.86 11.79 1.44
CA GLY A 35 -6.80 12.28 0.07
C GLY A 35 -6.43 11.20 -0.92
N PHE A 36 -5.90 11.64 -2.06
CA PHE A 36 -5.69 10.84 -3.25
C PHE A 36 -4.32 11.10 -3.85
N HIS A 37 -3.71 10.11 -4.48
CA HIS A 37 -2.63 10.36 -5.43
C HIS A 37 -3.20 10.53 -6.83
N VAL A 38 -2.70 11.50 -7.58
CA VAL A 38 -3.11 11.74 -8.97
C VAL A 38 -2.22 10.91 -9.88
N ILE A 39 -2.82 9.88 -10.50
CA ILE A 39 -2.12 9.01 -11.44
C ILE A 39 -2.53 9.40 -12.85
N THR A 40 -1.56 9.78 -13.68
CA THR A 40 -1.80 10.16 -15.07
C THR A 40 -0.90 9.31 -15.97
N PRO A 41 -1.45 8.57 -16.95
CA PRO A 41 -0.64 7.90 -17.95
C PRO A 41 0.16 8.91 -18.77
N PHE A 42 1.38 8.52 -19.16
CA PHE A 42 2.28 9.34 -19.95
C PHE A 42 2.72 8.55 -21.16
N VAL A 43 2.40 9.07 -22.35
CA VAL A 43 2.73 8.45 -23.64
C VAL A 43 4.22 8.67 -23.92
N ILE A 44 4.99 7.58 -24.01
CA ILE A 44 6.44 7.61 -24.22
C ILE A 44 6.73 7.78 -25.71
N THR A 45 7.62 8.70 -26.08
CA THR A 45 8.06 8.94 -27.46
C THR A 45 9.51 8.46 -27.68
N PRO A 46 9.84 7.82 -28.82
CA PRO A 46 8.96 7.41 -29.92
C PRO A 46 8.19 6.13 -29.59
N GLY A 47 6.86 6.13 -29.77
CA GLY A 47 5.99 4.97 -29.52
C GLY A 47 4.59 5.35 -29.04
N GLU A 48 3.81 4.33 -28.69
CA GLU A 48 2.46 4.46 -28.11
C GLU A 48 2.36 3.84 -26.71
N THR A 49 3.46 3.25 -26.23
CA THR A 49 3.53 2.70 -24.88
C THR A 49 3.37 3.80 -23.85
N ARG A 50 2.63 3.52 -22.79
CA ARG A 50 2.43 4.45 -21.68
C ARG A 50 3.11 3.96 -20.43
N ILE A 51 3.53 4.90 -19.60
CA ILE A 51 3.92 4.65 -18.22
C ILE A 51 2.96 5.39 -17.29
N LEU A 52 2.60 4.80 -16.17
CA LEU A 52 1.82 5.51 -15.16
C LEU A 52 2.72 6.46 -14.40
N VAL A 53 2.29 7.70 -14.25
CA VAL A 53 3.02 8.73 -13.50
C VAL A 53 2.21 9.09 -12.27
N ASP A 54 2.79 8.87 -11.10
CA ASP A 54 2.28 9.42 -9.84
C ASP A 54 2.74 10.87 -9.72
N ARG A 55 1.80 11.79 -9.92
CA ARG A 55 2.04 13.24 -9.87
C ARG A 55 2.01 13.78 -8.44
N GLY A 56 1.67 12.96 -7.45
CA GLY A 56 1.62 13.34 -6.04
C GLY A 56 0.21 13.40 -5.45
N TRP A 57 0.17 13.76 -4.18
CA TRP A 57 -1.03 13.74 -3.34
C TRP A 57 -1.82 15.04 -3.39
N ILE A 58 -3.15 14.91 -3.39
CA ILE A 58 -4.13 15.98 -3.21
C ILE A 58 -5.10 15.63 -2.07
N PRO A 59 -5.54 16.62 -1.29
CA PRO A 59 -6.52 16.40 -0.22
C PRO A 59 -7.91 16.06 -0.75
N LEU A 60 -8.64 15.27 0.03
CA LEU A 60 -10.09 15.14 -0.09
C LEU A 60 -10.74 16.37 0.57
N PHE A 61 -11.34 17.24 -0.24
CA PHE A 61 -12.18 18.33 0.24
C PHE A 61 -13.65 17.94 0.11
N GLY A 62 -14.32 17.70 1.24
CA GLY A 62 -15.75 17.34 1.25
C GLY A 62 -16.01 15.85 1.04
N SER A 63 -16.97 15.51 0.16
CA SER A 63 -17.42 14.13 -0.07
C SER A 63 -16.75 13.48 -1.28
N ARG A 64 -16.78 12.15 -1.32
CA ARG A 64 -16.28 11.34 -2.45
C ARG A 64 -17.18 11.37 -3.68
N GLU A 65 -18.33 12.04 -3.59
CA GLU A 65 -19.23 12.26 -4.73
C GLU A 65 -18.75 13.43 -5.60
N ASN A 66 -18.02 14.38 -5.01
CA ASN A 66 -17.43 15.54 -5.69
C ASN A 66 -15.91 15.42 -5.71
N LEU A 67 -15.41 14.48 -6.53
CA LEU A 67 -13.97 14.26 -6.66
C LEU A 67 -13.29 15.48 -7.29
N PRO A 68 -12.08 15.86 -6.81
CA PRO A 68 -11.28 16.88 -7.48
C PRO A 68 -10.94 16.43 -8.90
N ILE A 69 -10.86 17.39 -9.83
CA ILE A 69 -10.47 17.16 -11.23
C ILE A 69 -9.12 17.87 -11.46
N PRO A 70 -7.99 17.18 -11.23
CA PRO A 70 -6.68 17.79 -11.34
C PRO A 70 -6.37 18.12 -12.79
N LYS A 71 -5.87 19.33 -13.05
CA LYS A 71 -5.54 19.78 -14.41
C LYS A 71 -4.45 18.89 -15.01
N ILE A 72 -4.66 18.49 -16.27
CA ILE A 72 -3.69 17.74 -17.05
C ILE A 72 -2.82 18.72 -17.84
N PRO A 73 -1.48 18.61 -17.74
CA PRO A 73 -0.59 19.50 -18.47
C PRO A 73 -0.61 19.18 -19.97
N ALA A 74 -0.75 20.21 -20.80
CA ALA A 74 -0.76 20.05 -22.23
C ALA A 74 0.67 19.97 -22.82
N GLY A 75 0.76 19.34 -23.98
CA GLY A 75 1.92 19.36 -24.87
C GLY A 75 3.06 18.38 -24.50
N PRO A 76 4.03 18.21 -25.41
CA PRO A 76 5.20 17.37 -25.19
C PRO A 76 6.11 17.93 -24.09
N ARG A 77 6.72 17.05 -23.30
CA ARG A 77 7.66 17.40 -22.23
C ARG A 77 8.58 16.23 -21.90
N VAL A 78 9.61 16.56 -21.13
CA VAL A 78 10.46 15.60 -20.46
C VAL A 78 10.09 15.64 -18.98
N ILE A 79 9.93 14.46 -18.37
CA ILE A 79 9.67 14.31 -16.94
C ILE A 79 10.75 13.42 -16.32
N SER A 80 11.22 13.78 -15.12
CA SER A 80 12.10 12.95 -14.32
C SER A 80 11.41 12.46 -13.05
N GLY A 81 11.94 11.38 -12.49
CA GLY A 81 11.42 10.82 -11.26
C GLY A 81 12.08 9.49 -10.90
N TYR A 82 11.44 8.78 -9.98
CA TYR A 82 11.88 7.46 -9.53
C TYR A 82 10.88 6.40 -9.93
N LEU A 83 11.36 5.36 -10.60
CA LEU A 83 10.56 4.19 -10.95
C LEU A 83 10.43 3.27 -9.75
N TYR A 84 9.19 2.85 -9.48
CA TYR A 84 8.90 1.80 -8.53
C TYR A 84 7.92 0.80 -9.12
N GLU A 85 8.06 -0.45 -8.70
CA GLU A 85 7.09 -1.49 -8.99
C GLU A 85 5.96 -1.41 -7.96
N SER A 86 4.73 -1.21 -8.45
CA SER A 86 3.57 -1.21 -7.57
C SER A 86 3.24 -2.65 -7.18
N LYS A 87 3.40 -2.99 -5.91
CA LYS A 87 2.90 -4.26 -5.38
C LYS A 87 1.38 -4.16 -5.20
N PRO A 88 0.61 -5.16 -5.63
CA PRO A 88 -0.83 -5.17 -5.42
C PRO A 88 -1.11 -5.07 -3.91
N GLY A 89 -1.91 -4.08 -3.53
CA GLY A 89 -2.42 -3.95 -2.16
C GLY A 89 -3.44 -5.04 -1.87
N PHE A 90 -3.60 -5.40 -0.61
CA PHE A 90 -4.74 -6.23 -0.19
C PHE A 90 -6.03 -5.40 -0.39
N THR A 91 -6.95 -5.89 -1.23
CA THR A 91 -8.30 -5.31 -1.39
C THR A 91 -9.34 -6.36 -1.07
N LEU A 92 -10.46 -5.90 -0.50
CA LEU A 92 -11.67 -6.69 -0.32
C LEU A 92 -12.55 -6.72 -1.58
N GLU A 93 -12.22 -5.90 -2.60
CA GLU A 93 -12.93 -5.87 -3.86
C GLU A 93 -12.56 -7.10 -4.71
N ALA A 94 -13.57 -7.89 -5.06
CA ALA A 94 -13.39 -9.12 -5.84
C ALA A 94 -13.09 -8.86 -7.33
N ARG A 95 -13.32 -7.63 -7.83
CA ARG A 95 -13.20 -7.27 -9.24
C ARG A 95 -12.20 -6.14 -9.43
N ALA A 96 -11.31 -6.30 -10.40
CA ALA A 96 -10.41 -5.23 -10.81
C ALA A 96 -11.20 -4.01 -11.34
N PRO A 97 -10.81 -2.78 -10.97
CA PRO A 97 -11.48 -1.57 -11.44
C PRO A 97 -11.37 -1.42 -12.96
N GLU A 98 -12.49 -1.07 -13.61
CA GLU A 98 -12.57 -0.82 -15.06
C GLU A 98 -11.65 0.34 -15.47
N TYR A 99 -11.18 0.37 -16.72
CA TYR A 99 -10.17 1.34 -17.20
C TYR A 99 -10.59 2.81 -16.98
N ASP A 100 -11.86 3.12 -17.19
CA ASP A 100 -12.48 4.45 -17.09
C ASP A 100 -12.80 4.89 -15.65
N SER A 101 -12.58 4.03 -14.65
CA SER A 101 -12.82 4.37 -13.26
C SER A 101 -11.94 5.53 -12.79
N THR A 102 -12.58 6.64 -12.42
CA THR A 102 -11.91 7.84 -11.91
C THR A 102 -11.30 7.63 -10.52
N LEU A 103 -11.80 6.68 -9.74
CA LEU A 103 -11.35 6.37 -8.39
C LEU A 103 -10.95 4.90 -8.27
N ARG A 104 -9.75 4.63 -7.74
CA ARG A 104 -9.23 3.28 -7.54
C ARG A 104 -8.62 3.13 -6.17
N GLN A 105 -8.98 2.08 -5.44
CA GLN A 105 -8.36 1.77 -4.14
C GLN A 105 -6.99 1.11 -4.29
N ASN A 106 -6.87 0.26 -5.32
CA ASN A 106 -5.67 -0.49 -5.61
C ASN A 106 -5.01 -0.05 -6.92
N LEU A 107 -3.68 -0.05 -6.90
CA LEU A 107 -2.84 0.24 -8.06
C LEU A 107 -2.16 -1.06 -8.50
N ASP A 108 -2.96 -2.01 -8.97
CA ASP A 108 -2.46 -3.23 -9.59
C ASP A 108 -2.16 -2.96 -11.07
N LEU A 109 -0.87 -2.92 -11.40
CA LEU A 109 -0.42 -2.62 -12.76
C LEU A 109 -0.79 -3.70 -13.76
N SER A 110 -0.83 -4.96 -13.34
CA SER A 110 -1.19 -6.07 -14.21
C SER A 110 -2.67 -5.99 -14.59
N ALA A 111 -3.53 -5.74 -13.60
CA ALA A 111 -4.95 -5.55 -13.81
C ALA A 111 -5.25 -4.31 -14.66
N PHE A 112 -4.55 -3.19 -14.40
CA PHE A 112 -4.66 -1.99 -15.22
C PHE A 112 -4.26 -2.26 -16.66
N ALA A 113 -3.10 -2.88 -16.88
CA ALA A 113 -2.58 -3.20 -18.20
C ALA A 113 -3.52 -4.16 -18.99
N SER A 114 -4.21 -5.08 -18.32
CA SER A 114 -5.21 -5.95 -18.96
C SER A 114 -6.48 -5.20 -19.40
N SER A 115 -6.85 -4.13 -18.69
CA SER A 115 -8.04 -3.32 -19.02
C SER A 115 -7.77 -2.16 -19.98
N ALA A 116 -6.51 -1.73 -20.09
CA ALA A 116 -6.14 -0.55 -20.87
C ALA A 116 -6.14 -0.84 -22.38
N PRO A 117 -6.56 0.11 -23.23
CA PRO A 117 -6.56 -0.04 -24.68
C PRO A 117 -5.15 0.08 -25.30
N TYR A 118 -4.09 0.03 -24.50
CA TYR A 118 -2.71 0.29 -24.90
C TYR A 118 -1.71 -0.48 -24.04
N THR A 119 -0.47 -0.60 -24.52
CA THR A 119 0.62 -1.20 -23.73
C THR A 119 1.06 -0.29 -22.59
N VAL A 120 1.14 -0.83 -21.38
CA VAL A 120 1.57 -0.12 -20.17
C VAL A 120 2.87 -0.73 -19.66
N GLN A 121 3.83 0.12 -19.30
CA GLN A 121 5.07 -0.32 -18.64
C GLN A 121 4.74 -0.89 -17.24
N PRO A 122 5.45 -1.96 -16.79
CA PRO A 122 5.21 -2.58 -15.47
C PRO A 122 5.80 -1.76 -14.31
N TYR A 123 5.84 -0.44 -14.44
CA TYR A 123 6.38 0.48 -13.45
C TYR A 123 5.50 1.73 -13.32
N VAL A 124 5.55 2.35 -12.14
CA VAL A 124 5.03 3.69 -11.92
C VAL A 124 6.20 4.64 -11.71
N LEU A 125 6.17 5.77 -12.40
CA LEU A 125 7.11 6.86 -12.21
C LEU A 125 6.57 7.83 -11.15
N ARG A 126 7.25 7.93 -10.00
CA ARG A 126 7.01 9.01 -9.04
C ARG A 126 7.69 10.26 -9.55
N LEU A 127 6.89 11.26 -9.92
CA LEU A 127 7.39 12.51 -10.46
C LEU A 127 8.31 13.20 -9.44
N ASP A 128 9.48 13.70 -9.87
CA ASP A 128 10.43 14.38 -8.99
C ASP A 128 9.86 15.68 -8.41
N MET A 129 10.35 16.12 -7.25
CA MET A 129 9.86 17.31 -6.55
C MET A 129 10.10 18.64 -7.29
N ASP A 130 11.07 18.70 -8.19
CA ASP A 130 11.43 19.88 -8.98
C ASP A 130 10.61 20.01 -10.27
N GLN A 131 9.93 18.93 -10.69
CA GLN A 131 9.12 18.91 -11.89
C GLN A 131 7.88 19.79 -11.74
N ARG A 132 7.49 20.43 -12.84
CA ARG A 132 6.26 21.23 -12.92
C ARG A 132 5.01 20.33 -12.90
N ASP A 133 3.89 20.93 -12.55
CA ASP A 133 2.57 20.28 -12.60
C ASP A 133 2.41 19.02 -11.73
N GLY A 134 3.24 18.87 -10.70
CA GLY A 134 3.06 17.91 -9.61
C GLY A 134 2.23 18.48 -8.46
N PHE A 135 1.81 17.59 -7.56
CA PHE A 135 1.11 17.89 -6.32
C PHE A 135 2.04 17.62 -5.12
N VAL A 136 1.50 17.31 -3.94
CA VAL A 136 2.31 17.03 -2.76
C VAL A 136 3.07 15.71 -2.96
N ARG A 137 4.39 15.80 -3.21
CA ARG A 137 5.25 14.66 -3.54
C ARG A 137 6.08 14.22 -2.34
N VAL A 138 5.39 13.74 -1.31
CA VAL A 138 6.03 13.13 -0.14
C VAL A 138 5.77 11.64 -0.19
N TRP A 139 6.76 10.91 -0.71
CA TRP A 139 6.66 9.47 -0.85
C TRP A 139 6.89 8.80 0.51
N PRO A 140 6.01 7.90 0.96
CA PRO A 140 6.25 7.16 2.19
C PRO A 140 7.53 6.35 2.02
N VAL A 141 8.56 6.76 2.75
CA VAL A 141 9.78 5.97 2.92
C VAL A 141 9.35 4.71 3.68
N PRO A 142 9.78 3.50 3.27
CA PRO A 142 9.48 2.29 4.03
C PRO A 142 9.83 2.49 5.50
N ASP A 143 8.79 2.56 6.33
CA ASP A 143 8.93 2.88 7.74
C ASP A 143 9.55 1.68 8.45
N GLN A 144 10.86 1.73 8.70
CA GLN A 144 11.56 0.71 9.47
C GLN A 144 10.95 0.54 10.88
N THR A 145 10.22 1.55 11.39
CA THR A 145 9.54 1.46 12.69
C THR A 145 8.23 0.67 12.62
N ALA A 146 7.60 0.52 11.44
CA ALA A 146 6.45 -0.36 11.26
C ALA A 146 6.85 -1.83 11.45
N VAL A 147 8.00 -2.24 10.91
CA VAL A 147 8.55 -3.59 11.09
C VAL A 147 8.81 -3.87 12.57
N ARG A 148 9.48 -2.94 13.28
CA ARG A 148 9.74 -3.06 14.73
C ARG A 148 8.47 -3.12 15.57
N ARG A 149 7.40 -2.41 15.18
CA ARG A 149 6.10 -2.51 15.85
C ARG A 149 5.50 -3.91 15.71
N HIS A 150 5.56 -4.51 14.54
CA HIS A 150 5.08 -5.89 14.34
C HIS A 150 5.87 -6.91 15.18
N GLU A 151 7.19 -6.73 15.32
CA GLU A 151 8.02 -7.54 16.23
C GLU A 151 7.61 -7.38 17.69
N ALA A 152 7.38 -6.14 18.15
CA ALA A 152 6.95 -5.87 19.52
C ALA A 152 5.58 -6.51 19.82
N TYR A 153 4.62 -6.42 18.88
CA TYR A 153 3.34 -7.11 19.01
C TYR A 153 3.51 -8.63 19.07
N ALA A 154 4.38 -9.22 18.24
CA ALA A 154 4.63 -10.66 18.29
C ALA A 154 5.17 -11.10 19.66
N VAL A 155 6.15 -10.38 20.22
CA VAL A 155 6.67 -10.63 21.56
C VAL A 155 5.56 -10.53 22.62
N GLN A 156 4.68 -9.52 22.51
CA GLN A 156 3.55 -9.36 23.42
C GLN A 156 2.60 -10.56 23.36
N TRP A 157 2.25 -11.02 22.16
CA TRP A 157 1.38 -12.20 21.98
C TRP A 157 2.02 -13.47 22.53
N PHE A 158 3.31 -13.72 22.24
CA PHE A 158 4.02 -14.88 22.79
C PHE A 158 4.18 -14.81 24.31
N GLY A 159 4.39 -13.61 24.87
CA GLY A 159 4.44 -13.39 26.31
C GLY A 159 3.12 -13.73 26.99
N MET A 160 2.00 -13.25 26.46
CA MET A 160 0.66 -13.60 26.97
C MET A 160 0.37 -15.10 26.85
N ALA A 161 0.75 -15.73 25.74
CA ALA A 161 0.61 -17.17 25.56
C ALA A 161 1.44 -17.95 26.59
N ALA A 162 2.68 -17.54 26.86
CA ALA A 162 3.54 -18.18 27.86
C ALA A 162 2.98 -18.05 29.29
N VAL A 163 2.49 -16.87 29.67
CA VAL A 163 1.82 -16.65 30.96
C VAL A 163 0.57 -17.54 31.08
N PHE A 164 -0.25 -17.59 30.03
CA PHE A 164 -1.45 -18.42 29.99
C PHE A 164 -1.12 -19.90 30.18
N ILE A 165 -0.14 -20.43 29.43
CA ILE A 165 0.36 -21.82 29.58
C ILE A 165 0.85 -22.05 31.01
N GLY A 166 1.60 -21.12 31.58
CA GLY A 166 2.10 -21.19 32.96
C GLY A 166 0.97 -21.33 33.99
N VAL A 167 -0.09 -20.51 33.86
CA VAL A 167 -1.28 -20.57 34.73
C VAL A 167 -1.99 -21.90 34.58
N VAL A 168 -2.26 -22.36 33.35
CA VAL A 168 -2.93 -23.64 33.09
C VAL A 168 -2.14 -24.82 33.67
N VAL A 169 -0.82 -24.85 33.46
CA VAL A 169 0.05 -25.90 34.03
C VAL A 169 0.07 -25.84 35.55
N ALA A 170 0.12 -24.65 36.15
CA ALA A 170 0.09 -24.50 37.61
C ALA A 170 -1.24 -24.99 38.20
N MET A 171 -2.37 -24.65 37.58
CA MET A 171 -3.69 -25.14 37.97
C MET A 171 -3.78 -26.66 37.84
N TRP A 172 -3.33 -27.22 36.72
CA TRP A 172 -3.29 -28.67 36.50
C TRP A 172 -2.45 -29.39 37.55
N ARG A 173 -1.25 -28.88 37.88
CA ARG A 173 -0.39 -29.44 38.93
C ARG A 173 -1.01 -29.32 40.33
N ARG A 174 -1.78 -28.27 40.61
CA ARG A 174 -2.51 -28.13 41.89
C ARG A 174 -3.62 -29.16 42.00
N GLU A 175 -4.41 -29.34 40.93
CA GLU A 175 -5.49 -30.32 40.88
C GLU A 175 -4.98 -31.76 41.05
N LEU A 176 -3.92 -32.14 40.35
CA LEU A 176 -3.28 -33.46 40.52
C LEU A 176 -2.78 -33.70 41.95
N ARG A 177 -2.26 -32.66 42.62
CA ARG A 177 -1.79 -32.76 44.02
C ARG A 177 -2.95 -32.84 45.00
N ALA A 178 -4.05 -32.13 44.75
CA ALA A 178 -5.26 -32.22 45.57
C ALA A 178 -5.87 -33.63 45.53
N ARG A 179 -5.93 -34.25 44.34
CA ARG A 179 -6.42 -35.63 44.14
C ARG A 179 -5.56 -36.70 44.80
N ARG A 180 -4.27 -36.43 45.01
CA ARG A 180 -3.32 -37.37 45.63
C ARG A 180 -3.26 -37.30 47.17
N ARG A 181 -4.02 -36.40 47.82
CA ARG A 181 -4.08 -36.39 49.29
C ARG A 181 -4.94 -37.56 49.77
N PRO A 182 -4.36 -38.58 50.45
CA PRO A 182 -5.17 -39.67 50.99
C PRO A 182 -6.08 -39.15 52.09
N VAL A 183 -7.35 -39.57 52.06
CA VAL A 183 -8.31 -39.30 53.14
C VAL A 183 -7.77 -39.96 54.40
N ARG A 184 -7.29 -39.16 55.35
CA ARG A 184 -6.84 -39.65 56.65
C ARG A 184 -8.07 -40.09 57.43
N ASN A 185 -8.44 -41.36 57.33
CA ASN A 185 -9.45 -41.97 58.20
C ASN A 185 -8.92 -41.88 59.63
N LYS A 186 -9.48 -40.95 60.42
CA LYS A 186 -9.37 -41.00 61.87
C LYS A 186 -10.29 -42.12 62.34
N ILE A 187 -9.70 -43.28 62.62
CA ILE A 187 -10.35 -44.32 63.40
C ILE A 187 -10.41 -43.77 64.83
N HIS A 188 -11.60 -43.41 65.29
CA HIS A 188 -11.88 -43.26 66.72
C HIS A 188 -12.36 -44.62 67.23
N GLU A 189 -11.77 -45.02 68.36
CA GLU A 189 -11.97 -46.27 69.10
C GLU A 189 -13.43 -46.61 69.40
#